data_AF-A0A6V8N445-F1
#
_entry.id   AF-A0A6V8N445-F1
#
_cell.length_a   1.000
_cell.length_b   1.000
_cell.length_c   1.000
_cell.angle_alpha   90.00
_cell.angle_beta   90.00
_cell.angle_gamma   90.00
#
_symmetry.space_group_name_H-M   'P 1'
#
loop_
_entity.id
_entity.type
_entity.pdbx_description
1 polymer ?
#
loop_
_entity_poly.entity_id
_entity_poly.type
_entity_poly.pdbx_seq_one_letter_code
_entity_poly.pdbx_strand_id
1 'polypeptide(L)'
;MPDSLVNGLFALLGAAIAGLVGYVSAIGAAVRKEKNQAVIEFQSSFQPTLAKIDPHLGLGINDFSFPGQTLVKILEEDFPRHVMAYQKFRQFLPTEKQLAFDDAWSEYCHHKSDDGRVYVHFKKYFNPATYADHLNERNVAIRNLTTLLSFAELNHKSPFESGL
;
A
#
# COMPACT_ATOMS: atom_id res chain seq x y z
N MET A 1 0.85 41.76 -45.77
CA MET A 1 1.30 40.36 -45.61
C MET A 1 0.12 39.47 -45.92
N PRO A 2 0.28 38.37 -46.68
CA PRO A 2 -0.87 37.56 -47.08
C PRO A 2 -1.44 36.80 -45.87
N ASP A 3 -2.75 36.94 -45.63
CA ASP A 3 -3.48 36.38 -44.48
C ASP A 3 -3.34 34.85 -44.33
N SER A 4 -3.00 34.16 -45.41
CA SER A 4 -2.71 32.71 -45.44
C SER A 4 -1.47 32.32 -44.64
N LEU A 5 -0.47 33.20 -44.53
CA LEU A 5 0.79 32.95 -43.84
C LEU A 5 0.62 33.08 -42.31
N VAL A 6 -0.24 34.01 -41.90
CA VAL A 6 -0.62 34.22 -40.49
C VAL A 6 -1.49 33.07 -40.00
N ASN A 7 -2.50 32.67 -40.78
CA ASN A 7 -3.37 31.53 -40.44
C ASN A 7 -2.61 30.18 -40.38
N GLY A 8 -1.65 29.96 -41.28
CA GLY A 8 -0.78 28.78 -41.24
C GLY A 8 0.11 28.72 -40.00
N LEU A 9 0.62 29.86 -39.54
CA LEU A 9 1.44 29.94 -38.32
C LEU A 9 0.60 29.66 -37.06
N PHE A 10 -0.63 30.19 -36.97
CA PHE A 10 -1.54 29.91 -35.87
C PHE A 10 -2.00 28.44 -35.83
N ALA A 11 -2.26 27.83 -36.99
CA ALA A 11 -2.61 26.41 -37.07
C ALA A 11 -1.45 25.51 -36.60
N LEU A 12 -0.21 25.83 -36.95
CA LEU A 12 0.98 25.12 -36.50
C LEU A 12 1.20 25.27 -34.98
N LEU A 13 1.01 26.47 -34.44
CA LEU A 13 1.10 26.71 -32.99
C LEU A 13 0.00 25.97 -32.22
N GLY A 14 -1.24 25.97 -32.73
CA GLY A 14 -2.35 25.22 -32.14
C GLY A 14 -2.11 23.71 -32.12
N ALA A 15 -1.59 23.14 -33.22
CA ALA A 15 -1.24 21.72 -33.30
C ALA A 15 -0.08 21.35 -32.35
N ALA A 16 0.93 22.22 -32.21
CA ALA A 16 2.04 22.01 -31.29
C ALA A 16 1.59 22.02 -29.81
N ILE A 17 0.73 22.98 -29.44
CA ILE A 17 0.16 23.06 -28.09
C ILE A 17 -0.74 21.85 -27.81
N ALA A 18 -1.63 21.48 -28.74
CA ALA A 18 -2.48 20.30 -28.60
C ALA A 18 -1.65 19.00 -28.49
N GLY A 19 -0.56 18.88 -29.25
CA GLY A 19 0.38 17.76 -29.16
C GLY A 19 1.07 17.67 -27.79
N LEU A 20 1.54 18.80 -27.25
CA LEU A 20 2.14 18.87 -25.92
C LEU A 20 1.14 18.54 -24.81
N VAL A 21 -0.07 19.11 -24.87
CA VAL A 21 -1.14 18.84 -23.90
C VAL A 21 -1.55 17.37 -23.95
N GLY A 22 -1.70 16.80 -25.15
CA GLY A 22 -2.00 15.38 -25.34
C GLY A 22 -0.91 14.45 -24.80
N TYR A 23 0.36 14.79 -25.05
CA TYR A 23 1.52 14.04 -24.55
C TYR A 23 1.61 14.06 -23.02
N VAL A 24 1.48 15.24 -22.40
CA VAL A 24 1.48 15.38 -20.94
C VAL A 24 0.29 14.64 -20.32
N SER A 25 -0.88 14.70 -20.95
CA SER A 25 -2.08 13.97 -20.51
C SER A 25 -1.89 12.45 -20.59
N ALA A 26 -1.26 11.95 -21.65
CA ALA A 26 -0.97 10.53 -21.82
C ALA A 26 0.06 10.02 -20.79
N ILE A 27 1.12 10.79 -20.51
CA ILE A 27 2.07 10.48 -19.43
C ILE A 27 1.34 10.46 -18.08
N GLY A 28 0.50 11.47 -17.82
CA GLY A 28 -0.30 11.52 -16.59
C GLY A 28 -1.22 10.30 -16.45
N ALA A 29 -1.83 9.83 -17.54
CA ALA A 29 -2.65 8.62 -17.55
C ALA A 29 -1.82 7.35 -17.30
N ALA A 30 -0.63 7.22 -17.91
CA ALA A 30 0.27 6.10 -17.70
C ALA A 30 0.76 6.01 -16.24
N VAL A 31 1.23 7.13 -15.68
CA VAL A 31 1.67 7.22 -14.28
C VAL A 31 0.53 6.90 -13.31
N ARG A 32 -0.70 7.39 -13.58
CA ARG A 32 -1.89 7.03 -12.78
C ARG A 32 -2.20 5.53 -12.86
N LYS A 33 -2.08 4.92 -14.04
CA LYS A 33 -2.30 3.48 -14.22
C LYS A 33 -1.29 2.67 -13.41
N GLU A 34 -0.01 3.01 -13.47
CA GLU A 34 1.05 2.36 -12.70
C GLU A 34 0.84 2.51 -11.19
N LYS A 35 0.48 3.72 -10.73
CA LYS A 35 0.14 3.96 -9.32
C LYS A 35 -1.05 3.12 -8.87
N ASN A 36 -2.13 3.06 -9.67
CA ASN A 36 -3.30 2.26 -9.34
C ASN A 36 -2.98 0.76 -9.33
N GLN A 37 -2.15 0.30 -10.26
CA GLN A 37 -1.67 -1.08 -10.27
C GLN A 37 -0.83 -1.38 -9.02
N ALA A 38 0.07 -0.49 -8.61
CA ALA A 38 0.84 -0.64 -7.38
C ALA A 38 -0.05 -0.69 -6.12
N VAL A 39 -1.12 0.12 -6.07
CA VAL A 39 -2.14 0.06 -5.01
C VAL A 39 -2.84 -1.30 -4.97
N ILE A 40 -3.28 -1.81 -6.13
CA ILE A 40 -3.97 -3.11 -6.22
C ILE A 40 -3.02 -4.26 -5.85
N GLU A 41 -1.79 -4.25 -6.36
CA GLU A 41 -0.75 -5.24 -6.02
C GLU A 41 -0.42 -5.20 -4.52
N PHE A 42 -0.37 -4.01 -3.93
CA PHE A 42 -0.19 -3.84 -2.50
C PHE A 42 -1.36 -4.45 -1.72
N GLN A 43 -2.59 -4.01 -1.98
CA GLN A 43 -3.78 -4.52 -1.28
C GLN A 43 -3.92 -6.04 -1.40
N SER A 44 -3.77 -6.59 -2.62
CA SER A 44 -3.86 -8.04 -2.88
C SER A 44 -2.76 -8.85 -2.21
N SER A 45 -1.63 -8.23 -1.83
CA SER A 45 -0.56 -8.89 -1.10
C SER A 45 -0.86 -9.04 0.38
N PHE A 46 -1.62 -8.13 1.00
CA PHE A 46 -1.88 -8.13 2.45
C PHE A 46 -3.29 -8.63 2.83
N GLN A 47 -4.30 -8.47 1.96
CA GLN A 47 -5.66 -8.92 2.22
C GLN A 47 -5.80 -10.42 2.53
N PRO A 48 -5.10 -11.34 1.84
CA PRO A 48 -5.16 -12.76 2.18
C PRO A 48 -4.68 -13.05 3.60
N THR A 49 -3.63 -12.36 4.06
CA THR A 49 -3.12 -12.49 5.43
C THR A 49 -4.14 -11.97 6.44
N LEU A 50 -4.72 -10.79 6.17
CA LEU A 50 -5.78 -10.23 7.01
C LEU A 50 -6.95 -11.20 7.15
N ALA A 51 -7.39 -11.82 6.05
CA ALA A 51 -8.47 -12.80 6.04
C ALA A 51 -8.16 -14.08 6.85
N LYS A 52 -6.89 -14.52 6.89
CA LYS A 52 -6.46 -15.67 7.70
C LYS A 52 -6.47 -15.37 9.20
N ILE A 53 -6.12 -14.14 9.60
CA ILE A 53 -5.92 -13.78 11.00
C ILE A 53 -7.12 -13.07 11.64
N ASP A 54 -7.99 -12.44 10.84
CA ASP A 54 -9.18 -11.76 11.31
C ASP A 54 -10.38 -12.73 11.40
N PRO A 55 -10.88 -13.03 12.61
CA PRO A 55 -12.01 -13.94 12.78
C PRO A 55 -13.31 -13.40 12.16
N HIS A 56 -13.45 -12.08 12.00
CA HIS A 56 -14.65 -11.46 11.44
C HIS A 56 -14.75 -11.61 9.92
N LEU A 57 -13.63 -11.87 9.23
CA LEU A 57 -13.60 -12.05 7.77
C LEU A 57 -13.96 -13.47 7.32
N GLY A 58 -14.33 -14.36 8.26
CA GLY A 58 -14.94 -15.66 7.97
C GLY A 58 -14.01 -16.73 7.37
N LEU A 59 -12.76 -16.38 7.07
CA LEU A 59 -11.68 -17.30 6.68
C LEU A 59 -10.70 -17.58 7.83
N GLY A 60 -10.93 -16.93 8.97
CA GLY A 60 -10.05 -16.97 10.12
C GLY A 60 -9.98 -18.36 10.76
N ILE A 61 -8.81 -18.64 11.34
CA ILE A 61 -8.65 -19.72 12.30
C ILE A 61 -9.51 -19.37 13.52
N ASN A 62 -10.76 -19.82 13.52
CA ASN A 62 -11.70 -19.72 14.65
C ASN A 62 -11.24 -20.57 15.83
N ASP A 63 -10.29 -21.48 15.57
CA ASP A 63 -9.88 -22.48 16.53
C ASP A 63 -8.35 -22.50 16.62
N PHE A 64 -7.79 -21.78 17.59
CA PHE A 64 -6.42 -22.00 18.02
C PHE A 64 -6.21 -23.41 18.62
N SER A 65 -7.23 -24.28 18.56
CA SER A 65 -7.12 -25.72 18.80
C SER A 65 -6.46 -26.49 17.64
N PHE A 66 -6.13 -25.85 16.51
CA PHE A 66 -5.29 -26.48 15.47
C PHE A 66 -3.81 -26.46 15.91
N PRO A 67 -3.19 -27.61 16.20
CA PRO A 67 -1.83 -27.68 16.76
C PRO A 67 -0.72 -27.43 15.72
N GLY A 68 -0.93 -26.61 14.69
CA GLY A 68 0.00 -26.53 13.54
C GLY A 68 0.23 -25.17 12.87
N GLN A 69 -0.57 -24.13 13.15
CA GLN A 69 -0.37 -22.78 12.61
C GLN A 69 -0.57 -21.70 13.68
N THR A 70 0.54 -21.13 14.15
CA THR A 70 0.56 -19.95 15.02
C THR A 70 0.44 -18.68 14.18
N LEU A 71 0.01 -17.57 14.80
CA LEU A 71 -0.03 -16.24 14.16
C LEU A 71 1.31 -15.90 13.50
N VAL A 72 2.42 -16.17 14.19
CA VAL A 72 3.78 -16.01 13.68
C VAL A 72 3.98 -16.75 12.36
N LYS A 73 3.61 -18.03 12.30
CA LYS A 73 3.83 -18.85 11.10
C LYS A 73 3.12 -18.27 9.89
N ILE A 74 1.87 -17.80 10.05
CA ILE A 74 1.12 -17.14 8.98
C ILE A 74 1.85 -15.88 8.50
N LEU A 75 2.30 -15.05 9.45
CA LEU A 75 2.98 -13.80 9.14
C LEU A 75 4.33 -14.04 8.48
N GLU A 76 5.10 -15.03 8.93
CA GLU A 76 6.39 -15.44 8.35
C GLU A 76 6.24 -16.01 6.94
N GLU A 77 5.24 -16.88 6.72
CA GLU A 77 4.94 -17.45 5.40
C GLU A 77 4.58 -16.36 4.37
N ASP A 78 3.78 -15.36 4.77
CA ASP A 78 3.35 -14.27 3.89
C ASP A 78 4.38 -13.11 3.81
N PHE A 79 5.39 -13.06 4.68
CA PHE A 79 6.32 -11.93 4.80
C PHE A 79 7.09 -11.58 3.52
N PRO A 80 7.67 -12.54 2.76
CA PRO A 80 8.39 -12.21 1.53
C PRO A 80 7.50 -11.46 0.52
N ARG A 81 6.22 -11.86 0.42
CA ARG A 81 5.23 -11.17 -0.43
C ARG A 81 4.99 -9.74 0.05
N HIS A 82 4.84 -9.55 1.37
CA HIS A 82 4.66 -8.23 1.97
C HIS A 82 5.85 -7.29 1.74
N VAL A 83 7.08 -7.80 1.87
CA VAL A 83 8.32 -7.02 1.63
C VAL A 83 8.35 -6.51 0.19
N MET A 84 8.08 -7.39 -0.79
CA MET A 84 8.06 -7.00 -2.20
C MET A 84 6.97 -5.96 -2.49
N ALA A 85 5.77 -6.15 -1.92
CA ALA A 85 4.67 -5.21 -2.06
C ALA A 85 5.00 -3.84 -1.44
N TYR A 86 5.59 -3.82 -0.24
CA TYR A 86 6.07 -2.62 0.42
C TYR A 86 7.08 -1.85 -0.45
N GLN A 87 8.13 -2.52 -0.94
CA GLN A 87 9.18 -1.89 -1.74
C GLN A 87 8.63 -1.26 -3.02
N LYS A 88 7.73 -1.96 -3.71
CA LYS A 88 7.07 -1.44 -4.91
C LYS A 88 6.17 -0.26 -4.58
N PHE A 89 5.26 -0.42 -3.64
CA PHE A 89 4.25 0.60 -3.33
C PHE A 89 4.88 1.90 -2.79
N ARG A 90 5.94 1.79 -1.99
CA ARG A 90 6.68 2.94 -1.45
C ARG A 90 7.15 3.92 -2.52
N GLN A 91 7.52 3.43 -3.71
CA GLN A 91 7.98 4.28 -4.82
C GLN A 91 6.88 5.16 -5.40
N PHE A 92 5.61 4.76 -5.23
CA PHE A 92 4.43 5.48 -5.72
C PHE A 92 3.74 6.32 -4.63
N LEU A 93 4.25 6.27 -3.40
CA LEU A 93 3.79 7.13 -2.31
C LEU A 93 4.41 8.53 -2.43
N PRO A 94 3.61 9.60 -2.23
CA PRO A 94 4.13 10.95 -2.09
C PRO A 94 5.20 11.02 -1.00
N THR A 95 6.26 11.79 -1.21
CA THR A 95 7.42 11.87 -0.29
C THR A 95 7.00 12.20 1.14
N GLU A 96 6.01 13.08 1.30
CA GLU A 96 5.45 13.48 2.60
C GLU A 96 4.79 12.32 3.37
N LYS A 97 4.38 11.24 2.69
CA LYS A 97 3.77 10.05 3.31
C LYS A 97 4.76 8.91 3.51
N GLN A 98 5.94 8.96 2.89
CA GLN A 98 6.90 7.85 2.94
C GLN A 98 7.40 7.58 4.36
N LEU A 99 7.68 8.61 5.16
CA LEU A 99 8.15 8.43 6.53
C LEU A 99 7.11 7.72 7.40
N ALA A 100 5.86 8.20 7.39
CA ALA A 100 4.78 7.58 8.15
C ALA A 100 4.49 6.14 7.67
N PHE A 101 4.66 5.87 6.38
CA PHE A 101 4.53 4.52 5.82
C PHE A 101 5.67 3.59 6.27
N ASP A 102 6.91 4.09 6.29
CA ASP A 102 8.08 3.36 6.78
C ASP A 102 7.96 3.05 8.29
N ASP A 103 7.42 3.99 9.07
CA ASP A 103 7.12 3.80 10.49
C ASP A 103 6.06 2.71 10.68
N ALA A 104 4.95 2.76 9.93
CA ALA A 104 3.91 1.72 9.98
C ALA A 104 4.44 0.34 9.54
N TRP A 105 5.32 0.30 8.53
CA TRP A 105 6.00 -0.92 8.12
C TRP A 105 6.89 -1.46 9.23
N SER A 106 7.66 -0.58 9.88
CA SER A 106 8.49 -0.95 11.02
C SER A 106 7.64 -1.47 12.19
N GLU A 107 6.52 -0.84 12.52
CA GLU A 107 5.61 -1.35 13.55
C GLU A 107 5.02 -2.71 13.18
N TYR A 108 4.77 -2.99 11.90
CA TYR A 108 4.31 -4.28 11.44
C TYR A 108 5.38 -5.38 11.62
N CYS A 109 6.59 -5.17 11.11
CA CYS A 109 7.64 -6.20 11.01
C CYS A 109 8.64 -6.24 12.19
N HIS A 110 8.78 -5.13 12.92
CA HIS A 110 9.64 -4.97 14.06
C HIS A 110 8.84 -4.62 15.31
N HIS A 111 9.39 -5.00 16.46
CA HIS A 111 8.89 -4.53 17.75
C HIS A 111 10.02 -3.84 18.48
N LYS A 112 9.80 -2.57 18.82
CA LYS A 112 10.65 -1.87 19.77
C LYS A 112 10.12 -2.18 21.16
N SER A 113 10.90 -2.93 21.93
CA SER A 113 10.61 -3.19 23.33
C SER A 113 10.75 -1.92 24.15
N ASP A 114 10.08 -1.87 25.30
CA ASP A 114 10.15 -0.79 26.28
C ASP A 114 11.59 -0.50 26.76
N ASP A 115 12.50 -1.48 26.64
CA ASP A 115 13.93 -1.33 26.94
C ASP A 115 14.76 -0.75 25.78
N GLY A 116 14.11 -0.33 24.70
CA GLY A 116 14.75 0.25 23.51
C GLY A 116 15.33 -0.78 22.53
N ARG A 117 15.26 -2.08 22.80
CA ARG A 117 15.71 -3.11 21.85
C ARG A 117 14.73 -3.30 20.71
N VAL A 118 15.25 -3.36 19.49
CA VAL A 118 14.49 -3.69 18.29
C VAL A 118 14.56 -5.20 18.07
N TYR A 119 13.43 -5.88 18.29
CA TYR A 119 13.29 -7.29 17.97
C TYR A 119 12.95 -7.43 16.49
N VAL A 120 13.81 -8.16 15.77
CA VAL A 120 13.65 -8.49 14.35
C VAL A 120 12.60 -9.59 14.18
N HIS A 121 11.72 -9.45 13.18
CA HIS A 121 10.81 -10.46 12.64
C HIS A 121 9.82 -11.07 13.63
N PHE A 122 8.66 -10.44 13.79
CA PHE A 122 7.45 -11.02 14.42
C PHE A 122 7.61 -11.61 15.83
N LYS A 123 8.76 -11.43 16.48
CA LYS A 123 9.06 -11.90 17.85
C LYS A 123 8.06 -11.41 18.90
N LYS A 124 7.39 -10.29 18.65
CA LYS A 124 6.26 -9.81 19.48
C LYS A 124 5.04 -10.73 19.49
N TYR A 125 5.01 -11.74 18.62
CA TYR A 125 3.91 -12.68 18.52
C TYR A 125 4.31 -14.11 18.96
N PHE A 126 5.53 -14.29 19.50
CA PHE A 126 6.18 -15.60 19.57
C PHE A 126 5.82 -16.46 20.78
N ASN A 127 5.15 -15.95 21.82
CA ASN A 127 4.78 -16.82 22.94
C ASN A 127 3.75 -16.18 23.89
N PRO A 128 2.45 -16.25 23.55
CA PRO A 128 1.42 -15.75 24.45
C PRO A 128 1.33 -16.68 25.65
N ALA A 129 1.44 -16.14 26.87
CA ALA A 129 1.33 -16.93 28.09
C ALA A 129 -0.12 -17.36 28.35
N THR A 130 -1.08 -16.60 27.81
CA THR A 130 -2.52 -16.79 28.01
C THR A 130 -3.31 -16.66 26.71
N TYR A 131 -4.55 -17.17 26.70
CA TYR A 131 -5.49 -16.94 25.60
C TYR A 131 -5.78 -15.45 25.37
N ALA A 132 -5.82 -14.64 26.43
CA ALA A 132 -6.00 -13.19 26.33
C ALA A 132 -4.82 -12.53 25.59
N ASP A 133 -3.59 -13.01 25.83
CA ASP A 133 -2.40 -12.55 25.13
C ASP A 133 -2.45 -12.91 23.63
N HIS A 134 -2.93 -14.12 23.29
CA HIS A 134 -3.12 -14.52 21.89
C HIS A 134 -4.08 -13.59 21.14
N LEU A 135 -5.21 -13.24 21.78
CA LEU A 135 -6.19 -12.32 21.19
C LEU A 135 -5.61 -10.91 21.05
N ASN A 136 -4.89 -10.43 22.06
CA ASN A 136 -4.26 -9.12 22.03
C ASN A 136 -3.23 -9.01 20.89
N GLU A 137 -2.34 -10.00 20.77
CA GLU A 137 -1.35 -10.06 19.70
C GLU A 137 -1.97 -10.12 18.30
N ARG A 138 -3.03 -10.93 18.13
CA ARG A 138 -3.82 -10.99 16.90
C ARG A 138 -4.42 -9.63 16.56
N ASN A 139 -5.03 -8.95 17.53
CA ASN A 139 -5.62 -7.62 17.33
C ASN A 139 -4.56 -6.58 16.97
N VAL A 140 -3.38 -6.66 17.58
CA VAL A 140 -2.23 -5.81 17.21
C VAL A 140 -1.79 -6.08 15.77
N ALA A 141 -1.69 -7.35 15.36
CA ALA A 141 -1.33 -7.70 13.98
C ALA A 141 -2.37 -7.19 12.97
N ILE A 142 -3.66 -7.39 13.25
CA ILE A 142 -4.77 -6.86 12.44
C ILE A 142 -4.67 -5.35 12.32
N ARG A 143 -4.50 -4.63 13.44
CA ARG A 143 -4.37 -3.18 13.45
C ARG A 143 -3.22 -2.71 12.56
N ASN A 144 -2.04 -3.30 12.71
CA ASN A 144 -0.86 -2.88 11.94
C ASN A 144 -1.04 -3.15 10.43
N LEU A 145 -1.65 -4.28 10.06
CA LEU A 145 -1.98 -4.58 8.66
C LEU A 145 -3.00 -3.58 8.09
N THR A 146 -4.05 -3.25 8.86
CA THR A 146 -5.05 -2.26 8.45
C THR A 146 -4.45 -0.87 8.30
N THR A 147 -3.55 -0.47 9.21
CA THR A 147 -2.80 0.80 9.10
C THR A 147 -1.94 0.84 7.85
N LEU A 148 -1.28 -0.26 7.47
CA LEU A 148 -0.55 -0.32 6.20
C LEU A 148 -1.49 -0.18 4.99
N LEU A 149 -2.63 -0.88 5.02
CA LEU A 149 -3.62 -0.84 3.95
C LEU A 149 -4.27 0.55 3.76
N SER A 150 -4.37 1.38 4.80
CA SER A 150 -4.95 2.72 4.68
C SER A 150 -4.10 3.67 3.84
N PHE A 151 -2.80 3.42 3.67
CA PHE A 151 -1.97 4.20 2.74
C PHE A 151 -2.34 3.95 1.28
N ALA A 152 -2.96 2.80 1.00
CA ALA A 152 -3.40 2.38 -0.32
C ALA A 152 -4.87 2.74 -0.60
N GLU A 153 -5.50 3.59 0.22
CA GLU A 153 -6.80 4.18 -0.11
C GLU A 153 -6.69 4.92 -1.45
N LEU A 154 -7.45 4.42 -2.43
CA LEU A 154 -7.45 4.89 -3.80
C LEU A 154 -7.69 6.41 -3.82
N ASN A 155 -6.69 7.16 -4.26
CA ASN A 155 -6.89 8.56 -4.64
C ASN A 155 -7.82 8.59 -5.87
N HIS A 156 -9.13 8.55 -5.64
CA HIS A 156 -10.19 8.69 -6.64
C HIS A 156 -10.29 10.11 -7.22
N LYS A 157 -9.19 10.86 -7.31
CA LYS A 157 -9.23 12.12 -8.05
C LYS A 157 -9.38 11.80 -9.53
N SER A 158 -10.59 12.01 -10.00
CA SER A 158 -10.95 11.98 -11.41
C SER A 158 -9.98 12.88 -12.20
N PRO A 159 -9.58 12.52 -13.43
CA PRO A 159 -8.75 13.38 -14.28
C PRO A 159 -9.41 14.74 -14.61
N PHE A 160 -10.67 14.94 -14.20
CA PHE A 160 -11.43 16.17 -14.36
C PHE A 160 -11.53 17.01 -13.08
N GLU A 161 -10.92 16.58 -11.97
CA GLU A 161 -10.98 17.28 -10.66
C GLU A 161 -9.80 18.22 -10.38
N SER A 162 -8.88 18.41 -11.31
CA SER A 162 -7.96 19.56 -11.26
C SER A 162 -8.74 20.81 -11.63
N GLY A 163 -9.24 21.50 -10.60
CA GLY A 163 -10.00 22.73 -10.69
C GLY A 163 -9.30 23.86 -11.43
N LEU A 164 -10.17 24.70 -11.99
CA LEU A 164 -9.97 26.06 -12.50
C LEU A 164 -9.02 26.93 -11.64
#